data_AF-A0A7X8IUR3-F1
#
_entry.id   AF-A0A7X8IUR3-F1
#
_cell.length_a   1.000
_cell.length_b   1.000
_cell.length_c   1.000
_cell.angle_alpha   90.00
_cell.angle_beta   90.00
_cell.angle_gamma   90.00
#
_symmetry.space_group_name_H-M   'P 1'
#
loop_
_entity.id
_entity.type
_entity.pdbx_description
1 polymer ?
#
loop_
_entity_poly.entity_id
_entity_poly.type
_entity_poly.pdbx_seq_one_letter_code
_entity_poly.pdbx_strand_id
1 'polypeptide(L)'
;MLIEAAKKGIVFEEIPITYYPRKGPSKLHSFADGWRHIRFIMLVRPLRFLIVPGILFMVLGFSLMAGVGFIKSVELQGLHSFILGDIFVLGGLQFLLSGIVMKSYSVTHQLDDCGRWFTRILRYRTLEKFLFIGALFMLLGFSSGMYILSQWIMVSGPLAQITNAVLSLSSVIIGLQLIFTALHVSMMLLQCERDGCYMLME
;
A
#
# COMPACT_ATOMS: atom_id res chain seq x y z
N MET A 1 12.76 23.42 -5.14
CA MET A 1 13.84 24.05 -5.94
C MET A 1 14.63 23.02 -6.73
N LEU A 2 15.45 22.15 -6.12
CA LEU A 2 16.30 21.21 -6.88
C LEU A 2 15.51 20.09 -7.59
N ILE A 3 14.53 19.49 -6.90
CA ILE A 3 13.62 18.50 -7.50
C ILE A 3 12.82 19.11 -8.66
N GLU A 4 12.29 20.32 -8.49
CA GLU A 4 11.49 21.00 -9.52
C GLU A 4 12.35 21.40 -10.72
N ALA A 5 13.58 21.85 -10.49
CA ALA A 5 14.54 22.08 -11.56
C ALA A 5 14.83 20.78 -12.33
N ALA A 6 14.98 19.65 -11.62
CA ALA A 6 15.19 18.35 -12.23
C ALA A 6 13.97 17.82 -12.99
N LYS A 7 12.75 18.05 -12.48
CA LYS A 7 11.51 17.73 -13.23
C LYS A 7 11.42 18.55 -14.52
N LYS A 8 11.85 19.81 -14.50
CA LYS A 8 11.87 20.71 -15.67
C LYS A 8 13.07 20.49 -16.62
N GLY A 9 13.94 19.51 -16.35
CA GLY A 9 15.09 19.23 -17.19
C GLY A 9 16.12 20.37 -17.24
N ILE A 10 16.17 21.21 -16.20
CA ILE A 10 17.15 22.28 -16.10
C ILE A 10 18.54 21.65 -15.91
N VAL A 11 19.55 22.20 -16.58
CA VAL A 11 20.94 21.78 -16.39
C VAL A 11 21.47 22.39 -15.11
N PHE A 12 22.09 21.58 -14.25
CA PHE A 12 22.77 22.03 -13.03
C PHE A 12 24.23 21.62 -13.10
N GLU A 13 25.10 22.51 -12.63
CA GLU A 13 26.53 22.29 -12.48
C GLU A 13 26.89 22.54 -11.01
N GLU A 14 27.65 21.63 -10.41
CA GLU A 14 28.16 21.80 -9.05
C GLU A 14 29.48 22.56 -9.11
N ILE A 15 29.53 23.77 -8.54
CA ILE A 15 30.75 24.56 -8.48
C ILE A 15 31.52 24.16 -7.22
N PRO A 16 32.76 23.65 -7.34
CA PRO A 16 33.54 23.23 -6.19
C PRO A 16 33.89 24.44 -5.32
N ILE A 17 33.71 24.28 -4.00
CA ILE A 17 34.12 25.26 -3.00
C ILE A 17 35.06 24.61 -1.98
N THR A 18 36.01 25.37 -1.47
CA THR A 18 36.87 24.92 -0.37
C THR A 18 36.05 24.94 0.91
N TYR A 19 35.74 23.76 1.45
CA TYR A 19 34.99 23.62 2.70
C TYR A 19 35.91 23.73 3.91
N TYR A 20 35.74 24.78 4.71
CA TYR A 20 36.56 25.02 5.89
C TYR A 20 35.97 24.36 7.16
N PRO A 21 36.81 24.03 8.15
CA PRO A 21 36.36 23.46 9.42
C PRO A 21 35.31 24.35 10.10
N ARG A 22 34.24 23.72 10.61
CA ARG A 22 33.15 24.42 11.28
C ARG A 22 33.59 24.94 12.64
N LYS A 23 33.40 26.24 12.89
CA LYS A 23 33.77 26.90 14.17
C LYS A 23 32.72 26.80 15.29
N GLY A 24 31.65 26.02 15.13
CA GLY A 24 30.53 25.96 16.09
C GLY A 24 29.72 24.67 16.01
N PRO A 25 28.82 24.44 16.99
CA PRO A 25 28.04 23.21 17.08
C PRO A 25 27.10 23.06 15.89
N SER A 26 26.73 21.81 15.58
CA SER A 26 25.81 21.55 14.49
C SER A 26 24.40 22.04 14.82
N LYS A 27 23.84 22.84 13.91
CA LYS A 27 22.42 23.21 13.91
C LYS A 27 21.52 22.11 13.31
N LEU A 28 22.10 21.05 12.75
CA LEU A 28 21.37 19.94 12.12
C LEU A 28 21.03 18.88 13.16
N HIS A 29 19.79 18.44 13.14
CA HIS A 29 19.29 17.33 13.93
C HIS A 29 19.07 16.14 12.99
N SER A 30 20.04 15.23 12.91
CA SER A 30 20.08 14.16 11.89
C SER A 30 18.75 13.41 11.73
N PHE A 31 18.10 13.04 12.85
CA PHE A 31 16.82 12.33 12.80
C PHE A 31 15.64 13.21 12.44
N ALA A 32 15.51 14.40 13.05
CA ALA A 32 14.38 15.30 12.78
C ALA A 32 14.42 15.84 11.35
N ASP A 33 15.62 16.19 10.87
CA ASP A 33 15.84 16.65 9.49
C ASP A 33 15.66 15.50 8.49
N GLY A 34 16.10 14.28 8.83
CA GLY A 34 15.84 13.08 8.04
C GLY A 34 14.35 12.77 7.89
N TRP A 35 13.57 12.87 8.98
CA TRP A 35 12.13 12.67 8.93
C TRP A 35 11.41 13.74 8.10
N ARG A 36 11.85 15.00 8.19
CA ARG A 36 11.35 16.08 7.33
C ARG A 36 11.62 15.77 5.85
N HIS A 37 12.79 15.20 5.56
CA HIS A 37 13.14 14.79 4.19
C HIS A 37 12.26 13.63 3.69
N ILE A 38 12.01 12.61 4.50
CA ILE A 38 11.10 11.51 4.14
C ILE A 38 9.68 12.03 3.87
N ARG A 39 9.15 12.92 4.74
CA ARG A 39 7.85 13.59 4.50
C ARG A 39 7.82 14.33 3.17
N PHE A 40 8.90 15.03 2.82
CA PHE A 40 9.00 15.73 1.55
C PHE A 40 9.04 14.77 0.35
N ILE A 41 9.79 13.67 0.44
CA ILE A 41 9.81 12.63 -0.61
C ILE A 41 8.44 12.00 -0.80
N MET A 42 7.72 11.69 0.29
CA MET A 42 6.36 11.15 0.22
C MET A 42 5.39 12.12 -0.45
N LEU A 43 5.59 13.44 -0.36
CA LEU A 43 4.76 14.42 -1.04
C LEU A 43 5.06 14.49 -2.55
N VAL A 44 6.35 14.44 -2.92
CA VAL A 44 6.82 14.66 -4.29
C VAL A 44 6.76 13.39 -5.14
N ARG A 45 7.14 12.22 -4.60
CA ARG A 45 7.18 10.93 -5.31
C ARG A 45 6.71 9.78 -4.41
N PRO A 46 5.45 9.82 -3.90
CA PRO A 46 4.93 8.84 -2.95
C PRO A 46 4.98 7.40 -3.48
N LEU A 47 4.64 7.23 -4.76
CA LEU A 47 4.37 5.93 -5.34
C LEU A 47 5.60 5.01 -5.26
N ARG A 48 6.77 5.49 -5.68
CA ARG A 48 8.00 4.67 -5.68
C ARG A 48 8.45 4.33 -4.27
N PHE A 49 8.28 5.26 -3.34
CA PHE A 49 8.70 5.07 -1.95
C PHE A 49 7.88 3.99 -1.24
N LEU A 50 6.57 3.90 -1.53
CA LEU A 50 5.66 2.94 -0.88
C LEU A 50 5.53 1.62 -1.66
N ILE A 51 5.65 1.63 -2.98
CA ILE A 51 5.53 0.40 -3.79
C ILE A 51 6.69 -0.56 -3.54
N VAL A 52 7.93 -0.07 -3.44
CA VAL A 52 9.11 -0.93 -3.25
C VAL A 52 9.00 -1.80 -1.99
N PRO A 53 8.77 -1.24 -0.78
CA PRO A 53 8.57 -2.06 0.41
C PRO A 53 7.28 -2.90 0.33
N GLY A 54 6.22 -2.40 -0.30
CA GLY A 54 4.97 -3.14 -0.48
C GLY A 54 5.14 -4.44 -1.29
N ILE A 55 5.81 -4.36 -2.45
CA ILE A 55 6.14 -5.54 -3.27
C ILE A 55 7.05 -6.49 -2.51
N LEU A 56 8.08 -5.96 -1.84
CA LEU A 56 9.01 -6.77 -1.06
C LEU A 56 8.27 -7.59 0.01
N PHE A 57 7.38 -6.95 0.78
CA PHE A 57 6.59 -7.64 1.80
C PHE A 57 5.60 -8.64 1.20
N MET A 58 4.95 -8.34 0.07
CA MET A 58 4.06 -9.32 -0.57
C MET A 58 4.83 -10.54 -1.06
N VAL A 59 5.97 -10.35 -1.73
CA VAL A 59 6.80 -11.47 -2.23
C VAL A 59 7.29 -12.32 -1.07
N LEU A 60 7.80 -11.68 -0.01
CA LEU A 60 8.28 -12.37 1.18
C LEU A 60 7.14 -13.11 1.89
N GLY A 61 5.98 -12.47 2.07
CA GLY A 61 4.81 -13.08 2.68
C GLY A 61 4.30 -14.30 1.92
N PHE A 62 4.10 -14.19 0.61
CA PHE A 62 3.70 -15.34 -0.22
C PHE A 62 4.75 -16.44 -0.22
N SER A 63 6.05 -16.11 -0.24
CA SER A 63 7.12 -17.11 -0.19
C SER A 63 7.11 -17.90 1.13
N LEU A 64 6.82 -17.23 2.25
CA LEU A 64 6.69 -17.89 3.55
C LEU A 64 5.46 -18.80 3.59
N MET A 65 4.29 -18.31 3.15
CA MET A 65 3.06 -19.10 3.13
C MET A 65 3.20 -20.33 2.22
N ALA A 66 3.74 -20.15 1.01
CA ALA A 66 3.98 -21.23 0.07
C ALA A 66 5.04 -22.22 0.59
N GLY A 67 6.17 -21.72 1.11
CA GLY A 67 7.24 -22.54 1.65
C GLY A 67 6.77 -23.44 2.80
N VAL A 68 5.94 -22.90 3.71
CA VAL A 68 5.30 -23.71 4.75
C VAL A 68 4.36 -24.74 4.13
N GLY A 69 3.51 -24.34 3.19
CA GLY A 69 2.55 -25.25 2.54
C GLY A 69 3.18 -26.42 1.77
N PHE A 70 4.38 -26.25 1.22
CA PHE A 70 5.09 -27.31 0.48
C PHE A 70 5.96 -28.22 1.37
N ILE A 71 6.58 -27.69 2.43
CA ILE A 71 7.63 -28.39 3.17
C ILE A 71 7.08 -29.06 4.44
N LYS A 72 6.06 -28.47 5.08
CA LYS A 72 5.53 -28.94 6.36
C LYS A 72 4.00 -28.93 6.34
N SER A 73 3.38 -29.74 7.20
CA SER A 73 1.97 -29.56 7.53
C SER A 73 1.81 -28.22 8.27
N VAL A 74 1.11 -27.27 7.64
CA VAL A 74 0.85 -25.92 8.18
C VAL A 74 0.35 -26.00 9.63
N GLU A 75 -0.58 -26.91 9.89
CA GLU A 75 -1.31 -27.03 11.16
C GLU A 75 -0.48 -27.60 12.31
N LEU A 76 0.56 -28.41 12.05
CA LEU A 76 1.35 -29.05 13.10
C LEU A 76 2.63 -28.29 13.45
N GLN A 77 3.26 -27.61 12.48
CA GLN A 77 4.60 -27.03 12.66
C GLN A 77 4.81 -25.69 11.95
N GLY A 78 3.84 -25.25 11.14
CA GLY A 78 3.99 -24.12 10.23
C GLY A 78 3.21 -22.87 10.59
N LEU A 79 2.35 -22.93 11.62
CA LEU A 79 1.36 -21.89 11.92
C LEU A 79 1.97 -20.50 12.13
N HIS A 80 3.03 -20.38 12.92
CA HIS A 80 3.67 -19.08 13.18
C HIS A 80 4.22 -18.44 11.90
N SER A 81 4.88 -19.24 11.06
CA SER A 81 5.43 -18.77 9.78
C SER A 81 4.32 -18.46 8.77
N PHE A 82 3.22 -19.21 8.79
CA PHE A 82 2.06 -18.95 7.93
C PHE A 82 1.35 -17.64 8.31
N ILE A 83 1.09 -17.43 9.60
CA ILE A 83 0.49 -16.18 10.12
C ILE A 83 1.42 -14.99 9.86
N LEU A 84 2.74 -15.16 10.06
CA LEU A 84 3.71 -14.12 9.74
C LEU A 84 3.71 -13.78 8.23
N GLY A 85 3.62 -14.81 7.38
CA GLY A 85 3.50 -14.63 5.94
C GLY A 85 2.24 -13.85 5.55
N ASP A 86 1.11 -14.17 6.17
CA ASP A 86 -0.16 -13.46 5.98
C ASP A 86 -0.07 -11.98 6.40
N ILE A 87 0.52 -11.68 7.56
CA ILE A 87 0.77 -10.30 8.00
C ILE A 87 1.63 -9.53 6.99
N PHE A 88 2.65 -10.17 6.41
CA PHE A 88 3.47 -9.54 5.37
C PHE A 88 2.68 -9.31 4.07
N VAL A 89 1.79 -10.22 3.67
CA VAL A 89 0.92 -10.01 2.51
C VAL A 89 -0.05 -8.85 2.76
N LEU A 90 -0.75 -8.85 3.90
CA LEU A 90 -1.70 -7.78 4.26
C LEU A 90 -1.01 -6.42 4.43
N GLY A 91 0.15 -6.40 5.07
CA GLY A 91 0.96 -5.20 5.22
C GLY A 91 1.49 -4.72 3.87
N GLY A 92 2.02 -5.62 3.05
CA GLY A 92 2.49 -5.30 1.70
C GLY A 92 1.40 -4.68 0.82
N LEU A 93 0.20 -5.29 0.83
CA LEU A 93 -0.97 -4.74 0.13
C LEU A 93 -1.34 -3.34 0.66
N GLN A 94 -1.36 -3.14 1.98
CA GLN A 94 -1.62 -1.83 2.58
C GLN A 94 -0.61 -0.77 2.11
N PHE A 95 0.67 -1.11 2.00
CA PHE A 95 1.70 -0.21 1.45
C PHE A 95 1.42 0.16 -0.01
N LEU A 96 1.06 -0.81 -0.85
CA LEU A 96 0.71 -0.57 -2.26
C LEU A 96 -0.51 0.35 -2.39
N LEU A 97 -1.58 0.04 -1.66
CA LEU A 97 -2.83 0.82 -1.69
C LEU A 97 -2.62 2.24 -1.13
N SER A 98 -1.86 2.39 -0.05
CA SER A 98 -1.48 3.70 0.48
C SER A 98 -0.66 4.51 -0.53
N GLY A 99 0.21 3.84 -1.31
CA GLY A 99 0.93 4.45 -2.42
C GLY A 99 0.00 5.02 -3.51
N ILE A 100 -1.08 4.31 -3.83
CA ILE A 100 -2.11 4.78 -4.77
C ILE A 100 -2.84 6.00 -4.20
N VAL A 101 -3.26 5.96 -2.93
CA VAL A 101 -3.95 7.09 -2.29
C VAL A 101 -3.06 8.33 -2.26
N MET A 102 -1.81 8.19 -1.81
CA MET A 102 -0.86 9.31 -1.74
C MET A 102 -0.53 9.88 -3.12
N LYS A 103 -0.35 9.03 -4.14
CA LYS A 103 -0.12 9.52 -5.51
C LYS A 103 -1.36 10.21 -6.06
N SER A 104 -2.56 9.72 -5.75
CA SER A 104 -3.82 10.38 -6.13
C SER A 104 -3.89 11.77 -5.50
N TYR A 105 -3.57 11.90 -4.21
CA TYR A 105 -3.47 13.19 -3.52
C TYR A 105 -2.48 14.15 -4.18
N SER A 106 -1.25 13.69 -4.48
CA SER A 106 -0.25 14.53 -5.15
C SER A 106 -0.68 15.00 -6.54
N VAL A 107 -1.39 14.16 -7.29
CA VAL A 107 -1.90 14.50 -8.63
C VAL A 107 -3.06 15.50 -8.53
N THR A 108 -4.03 15.30 -7.64
CA THR A 108 -5.17 16.21 -7.50
C THR A 108 -4.76 17.61 -7.02
N HIS A 109 -3.65 17.72 -6.30
CA HIS A 109 -3.08 18.98 -5.83
C HIS A 109 -1.99 19.55 -6.76
N GLN A 110 -1.82 19.01 -7.97
CA GLN A 110 -0.83 19.47 -8.97
C GLN A 110 0.63 19.45 -8.47
N LEU A 111 0.95 18.58 -7.52
CA LEU A 111 2.30 18.42 -6.97
C LEU A 111 3.16 17.44 -7.79
N ASP A 112 2.52 16.58 -8.57
CA ASP A 112 3.19 15.59 -9.42
C ASP A 112 2.37 15.32 -10.68
N ASP A 113 3.04 15.10 -11.80
CA ASP A 113 2.38 14.87 -13.09
C ASP A 113 1.68 13.51 -13.11
N CYS A 114 0.53 13.46 -13.78
CA CYS A 114 -0.21 12.22 -13.93
C CYS A 114 0.41 11.38 -15.06
N GLY A 115 1.18 10.35 -14.71
CA GLY A 115 1.72 9.43 -15.71
C GLY A 115 0.62 8.63 -16.42
N ARG A 116 0.82 8.29 -17.71
CA ARG A 116 -0.14 7.55 -18.56
C ARG A 116 -0.71 6.26 -17.98
N TRP A 117 0.02 5.57 -17.12
CA TRP A 117 -0.47 4.35 -16.45
C TRP A 117 -1.35 4.69 -15.24
N PHE A 118 -1.02 5.74 -14.51
CA PHE A 118 -1.74 6.14 -13.30
C PHE A 118 -3.08 6.80 -13.63
N THR A 119 -3.18 7.52 -14.75
CA THR A 119 -4.47 8.05 -15.24
C THR A 119 -5.51 6.94 -15.42
N ARG A 120 -5.10 5.73 -15.84
CA ARG A 120 -6.01 4.59 -15.96
C ARG A 120 -6.58 4.12 -14.62
N ILE A 121 -5.80 4.23 -13.55
CA ILE A 121 -6.20 3.85 -12.18
C ILE A 121 -7.21 4.86 -11.64
N LEU A 122 -7.04 6.14 -11.95
CA LEU A 122 -7.91 7.24 -11.52
C LEU A 122 -9.27 7.31 -12.24
N ARG A 123 -9.55 6.42 -13.21
CA ARG A 123 -10.86 6.40 -13.88
C ARG A 123 -11.93 5.81 -12.95
N TYR A 124 -13.12 6.40 -12.93
CA TYR A 124 -14.29 5.90 -12.17
C TYR A 124 -14.57 4.41 -12.41
N ARG A 125 -14.49 3.96 -13.67
CA ARG A 125 -14.63 2.53 -14.02
C ARG A 125 -13.62 1.61 -13.33
N THR A 126 -12.41 2.09 -13.05
CA THR A 126 -11.40 1.29 -12.33
C THR A 126 -11.70 1.27 -10.82
N LEU A 127 -12.22 2.37 -10.28
CA LEU A 127 -12.65 2.48 -8.88
C LEU A 127 -13.85 1.57 -8.57
N GLU A 128 -14.82 1.53 -9.46
CA GLU A 128 -15.95 0.59 -9.39
C GLU A 128 -15.48 -0.87 -9.38
N LYS A 129 -14.44 -1.20 -10.17
CA LYS A 129 -13.84 -2.54 -10.14
C LYS A 129 -13.19 -2.84 -8.80
N PHE A 130 -12.48 -1.89 -8.19
CA PHE A 130 -11.92 -2.09 -6.84
C PHE A 130 -13.00 -2.31 -5.79
N LEU A 131 -14.11 -1.57 -5.86
CA LEU A 131 -15.27 -1.78 -4.99
C LEU A 131 -15.88 -3.17 -5.19
N PHE A 132 -16.10 -3.58 -6.44
CA PHE A 132 -16.67 -4.89 -6.75
C PHE A 132 -15.76 -6.04 -6.30
N ILE A 133 -14.46 -5.96 -6.61
CA ILE A 133 -13.47 -6.96 -6.19
C ILE A 133 -13.40 -7.00 -4.66
N GLY A 134 -13.38 -5.84 -4.00
CA GLY A 134 -13.36 -5.77 -2.54
C GLY A 134 -14.60 -6.38 -1.90
N ALA A 135 -15.79 -6.10 -2.44
CA ALA A 135 -17.04 -6.71 -1.99
C ALA A 135 -17.03 -8.24 -2.17
N LEU A 136 -16.50 -8.74 -3.29
CA LEU A 136 -16.36 -10.17 -3.53
C LEU A 136 -15.44 -10.84 -2.50
N PHE A 137 -14.27 -10.27 -2.22
CA PHE A 137 -13.36 -10.76 -1.18
C PHE A 137 -14.01 -10.76 0.21
N MET A 138 -14.79 -9.72 0.51
CA MET A 138 -15.49 -9.62 1.80
C MET A 138 -16.58 -10.69 1.93
N LEU A 139 -17.38 -10.91 0.87
CA LEU A 139 -18.40 -11.96 0.83
C LEU A 139 -17.78 -13.35 0.96
N LEU A 140 -16.74 -13.66 0.19
CA LEU A 140 -16.05 -14.96 0.25
C LEU A 140 -15.44 -15.21 1.63
N GLY A 141 -14.77 -14.20 2.19
CA GLY A 141 -14.20 -14.29 3.53
C GLY A 141 -15.28 -14.53 4.60
N PHE A 142 -16.37 -13.76 4.55
CA PHE A 142 -17.48 -13.90 5.48
C PHE A 142 -18.18 -15.27 5.37
N SER A 143 -18.50 -15.72 4.15
CA SER A 143 -19.10 -17.04 3.91
C SER A 143 -18.20 -18.17 4.42
N SER A 144 -16.89 -18.09 4.18
CA SER A 144 -15.93 -19.06 4.72
C SER A 144 -15.87 -19.01 6.25
N GLY A 145 -15.93 -17.82 6.85
CA GLY A 145 -15.90 -17.65 8.30
C GLY A 145 -17.16 -18.21 8.97
N MET A 146 -18.33 -17.96 8.39
CA MET A 146 -19.61 -18.54 8.83
C MET A 146 -19.62 -20.07 8.70
N TYR A 147 -19.02 -20.60 7.63
CA TYR A 147 -18.86 -22.05 7.49
C TYR A 147 -18.02 -22.64 8.64
N ILE A 148 -16.85 -22.06 8.94
CA ILE A 148 -15.99 -22.50 10.05
C ILE A 148 -16.74 -22.40 11.39
N LEU A 149 -17.47 -21.31 11.61
CA LEU A 149 -18.27 -21.12 12.82
C LEU A 149 -19.36 -22.19 12.97
N SER A 150 -20.05 -22.54 11.88
CA SER A 150 -21.08 -23.58 11.89
C SER A 150 -20.50 -24.96 12.26
N GLN A 151 -19.31 -25.29 11.76
CA GLN A 151 -18.61 -26.53 12.10
C GLN A 151 -18.19 -26.56 13.57
N TRP A 152 -17.70 -25.43 14.09
CA TRP A 152 -17.34 -25.30 15.49
C TRP A 152 -18.53 -25.53 16.43
N ILE A 153 -19.73 -25.03 16.09
CA ILE A 153 -20.94 -25.23 16.89
C ILE A 153 -21.36 -26.72 16.94
N MET A 154 -21.16 -27.46 15.84
CA MET A 154 -21.58 -28.86 15.72
C MET A 154 -20.61 -29.85 16.39
N VAL A 155 -19.34 -29.48 16.56
CA VAL A 155 -18.28 -30.39 17.03
C VAL A 155 -17.93 -30.10 18.49
N SER A 156 -17.91 -31.15 19.32
CA SER A 156 -17.62 -31.04 20.76
C SER A 156 -16.12 -31.05 21.12
N GLY A 157 -15.24 -31.12 20.10
CA GLY A 157 -13.78 -31.21 20.24
C GLY A 157 -13.02 -30.06 19.56
N PRO A 158 -11.67 -30.05 19.64
CA PRO A 158 -10.85 -28.98 19.08
C PRO A 158 -10.91 -28.97 17.54
N LEU A 159 -11.28 -27.83 16.95
CA LEU A 159 -11.35 -27.64 15.50
C LEU A 159 -9.99 -27.21 14.93
N ALA A 160 -9.29 -28.12 14.26
CA ALA A 160 -8.02 -27.82 13.58
C ALA A 160 -8.28 -27.22 12.18
N GLN A 161 -8.72 -25.96 12.12
CA GLN A 161 -8.95 -25.22 10.85
C GLN A 161 -8.35 -23.81 10.88
N ILE A 162 -7.24 -23.62 11.59
CA ILE A 162 -6.61 -22.30 11.80
C ILE A 162 -6.20 -21.67 10.47
N THR A 163 -5.66 -22.46 9.53
CA THR A 163 -5.28 -21.99 8.18
C THR A 163 -6.46 -21.35 7.45
N ASN A 164 -7.61 -22.04 7.44
CA ASN A 164 -8.82 -21.56 6.77
C ASN A 164 -9.39 -20.33 7.48
N ALA A 165 -9.30 -20.28 8.81
CA ALA A 165 -9.72 -19.11 9.59
C ALA A 165 -8.86 -17.88 9.28
N VAL A 166 -7.53 -18.04 9.21
CA VAL A 166 -6.61 -16.97 8.80
C VAL A 166 -6.95 -16.48 7.40
N LEU A 167 -7.04 -17.38 6.42
CA LEU A 167 -7.39 -17.00 5.03
C LEU A 167 -8.76 -16.31 4.92
N SER A 168 -9.76 -16.78 5.68
CA SER A 168 -11.09 -16.16 5.74
C SER A 168 -11.02 -14.73 6.27
N LEU A 169 -10.33 -14.51 7.39
CA LEU A 169 -10.15 -13.19 8.00
C LEU A 169 -9.35 -12.26 7.08
N SER A 170 -8.26 -12.75 6.49
CA SER A 170 -7.43 -12.00 5.56
C SER A 170 -8.20 -11.60 4.31
N SER A 171 -9.05 -12.48 3.77
CA SER A 171 -9.96 -12.14 2.67
C SER A 171 -10.88 -10.98 3.02
N VAL A 172 -11.45 -10.95 4.23
CA VAL A 172 -12.27 -9.82 4.70
C VAL A 172 -11.44 -8.54 4.78
N ILE A 173 -10.22 -8.60 5.34
CA ILE A 173 -9.33 -7.43 5.46
C ILE A 173 -8.93 -6.89 4.09
N ILE A 174 -8.55 -7.76 3.15
CA ILE A 174 -8.24 -7.37 1.75
C ILE A 174 -9.44 -6.66 1.13
N GLY A 175 -10.64 -7.23 1.29
CA GLY A 175 -11.87 -6.61 0.80
C GLY A 175 -12.08 -5.21 1.35
N LEU A 176 -11.92 -5.05 2.66
CA LEU A 176 -12.05 -3.77 3.37
C LEU A 176 -11.02 -2.73 2.88
N GLN A 177 -9.75 -3.13 2.74
CA GLN A 177 -8.68 -2.26 2.25
C GLN A 177 -8.95 -1.76 0.83
N LEU A 178 -9.42 -2.64 -0.07
CA LEU A 178 -9.77 -2.27 -1.45
C LEU A 178 -10.95 -1.30 -1.50
N ILE A 179 -12.01 -1.57 -0.73
CA ILE A 179 -13.20 -0.71 -0.67
C ILE A 179 -12.82 0.68 -0.16
N PHE A 180 -12.13 0.79 0.97
CA PHE A 180 -11.75 2.09 1.51
C PHE A 180 -10.78 2.83 0.60
N THR A 181 -9.85 2.13 -0.05
CA THR A 181 -8.94 2.77 -1.01
C THR A 181 -9.71 3.37 -2.18
N ALA A 182 -10.67 2.62 -2.74
CA ALA A 182 -11.50 3.11 -3.83
C ALA A 182 -12.34 4.33 -3.40
N LEU A 183 -12.94 4.29 -2.21
CA LEU A 183 -13.72 5.43 -1.68
C LEU A 183 -12.86 6.67 -1.48
N HIS A 184 -11.66 6.54 -0.87
CA HIS A 184 -10.76 7.69 -0.67
C HIS A 184 -10.34 8.33 -1.99
N VAL A 185 -9.96 7.53 -2.98
CA VAL A 185 -9.55 8.04 -4.30
C VAL A 185 -10.75 8.67 -5.02
N SER A 186 -11.94 8.05 -4.96
CA SER A 186 -13.16 8.60 -5.54
C SER A 186 -13.51 9.97 -4.96
N MET A 187 -13.39 10.14 -3.63
CA MET A 187 -13.64 11.42 -2.97
C MET A 187 -12.66 12.52 -3.44
N MET A 188 -11.38 12.18 -3.59
CA MET A 188 -10.37 13.12 -4.10
C MET A 188 -10.65 13.53 -5.56
N LEU A 189 -11.11 12.60 -6.40
CA LEU A 189 -11.44 12.89 -7.79
C LEU A 189 -12.66 13.81 -7.93
N LEU A 190 -13.71 13.58 -7.12
CA LEU A 190 -14.89 14.47 -7.08
C LEU A 190 -14.53 15.90 -6.67
N GLN A 191 -13.60 16.08 -5.73
CA GLN A 191 -13.10 17.40 -5.37
C GLN A 191 -12.33 18.03 -6.53
N CYS A 192 -11.48 17.25 -7.21
CA CYS A 192 -10.69 17.67 -8.37
C CYS A 192 -11.59 18.15 -9.53
N GLU A 193 -12.71 17.46 -9.78
CA GLU A 193 -13.73 17.84 -10.75
C GLU A 193 -14.41 19.16 -10.39
N ARG A 194 -14.81 19.32 -9.12
CA ARG A 194 -15.40 20.57 -8.61
C ARG A 194 -14.45 21.76 -8.75
N ASP A 195 -13.17 21.54 -8.51
CA ASP A 195 -12.13 22.58 -8.55
C ASP A 195 -11.61 22.84 -9.98
N GLY A 196 -12.20 22.22 -11.01
CA GLY A 196 -11.91 22.50 -12.42
C GLY A 196 -10.59 21.91 -12.93
N CYS A 197 -10.12 20.80 -12.35
CA CYS A 197 -8.89 20.13 -12.79
C CYS A 197 -9.19 19.15 -13.94
N TYR A 198 -9.40 19.68 -15.16
CA TYR A 198 -9.87 18.91 -16.32
C TYR A 198 -8.87 17.89 -16.90
N MET A 199 -7.65 17.75 -16.35
CA MET A 199 -6.56 16.95 -16.94
C MET A 199 -6.68 15.43 -16.75
N LEU A 200 -7.71 14.91 -16.08
CA LEU A 200 -7.78 13.50 -15.66
C LEU A 200 -8.90 12.66 -16.31
N MET A 201 -9.74 13.25 -17.16
CA MET A 201 -11.03 12.65 -17.55
C MET A 201 -11.18 12.16 -19.01
N GLU A 202 -10.09 12.06 -19.79
CA GLU A 202 -10.10 11.33 -21.09
C GLU A 202 -9.63 9.87 -20.96
#